data_AF-A0A7S2L8V1-F1
#
_entry.id   AF-A0A7S2L8V1-F1
#
_cell.length_a   1.000
_cell.length_b   1.000
_cell.length_c   1.000
_cell.angle_alpha   90.00
_cell.angle_beta   90.00
_cell.angle_gamma   90.00
#
_symmetry.space_group_name_H-M   'P 1'
#
loop_
_entity.id
_entity.type
_entity.pdbx_description
1 polymer ?
#
loop_
_entity_poly.entity_id
_entity_poly.type
_entity_poly.pdbx_seq_one_letter_code
_entity_poly.pdbx_strand_id
1 'polypeptide(L)'
;DAAAEHISVFIARQQSPLEELDLRANRLTVRGLARVCGALAEHSPSRYPRVAEGGICSPCWLDVGLNAIRRPLDALRHLRSQGVATCMGTRCSRLRCHAAAPVHLAGGLHLQDPGAPAWRP
;
A
#
# COMPACT_ATOMS: atom_id res chain seq x y z
N ASP A 1 10.05 3.84 -12.68
CA ASP A 1 8.97 2.83 -12.85
C ASP A 1 9.44 1.42 -13.19
N ALA A 2 10.56 1.21 -13.88
CA ALA A 2 11.10 -0.14 -14.11
C ALA A 2 11.30 -0.96 -12.80
N ALA A 3 11.77 -0.32 -11.73
CA ALA A 3 11.86 -0.96 -10.41
C ALA A 3 10.49 -1.39 -9.87
N ALA A 4 9.46 -0.54 -10.03
CA ALA A 4 8.09 -0.87 -9.62
C ALA A 4 7.53 -2.05 -10.42
N GLU A 5 7.88 -2.14 -11.70
CA GLU A 5 7.54 -3.29 -12.55
C GLU A 5 8.20 -4.59 -12.07
N HIS A 6 9.50 -4.58 -11.76
CA HIS A 6 10.16 -5.73 -11.16
C HIS A 6 9.55 -6.14 -9.82
N ILE A 7 9.18 -5.17 -8.98
CA ILE A 7 8.50 -5.42 -7.70
C ILE A 7 7.12 -6.05 -7.93
N SER A 8 6.32 -5.53 -8.86
CA SER A 8 5.02 -6.11 -9.20
C SER A 8 5.15 -7.55 -9.71
N VAL A 9 6.15 -7.84 -10.55
CA VAL A 9 6.45 -9.21 -11.00
C VAL A 9 6.87 -10.10 -9.84
N PHE A 10 7.69 -9.58 -8.92
CA PHE A 10 8.07 -10.30 -7.70
C PHE A 10 6.82 -10.66 -6.87
N ILE A 11 5.93 -9.70 -6.62
CA ILE A 11 4.68 -9.89 -5.86
C ILE A 11 3.82 -11.00 -6.51
N ALA A 12 3.61 -10.91 -7.82
CA ALA A 12 2.77 -11.87 -8.56
C ALA A 12 3.30 -13.31 -8.50
N ARG A 13 4.62 -13.49 -8.32
CA ARG A 13 5.26 -14.82 -8.22
C ARG A 13 5.22 -15.41 -6.82
N GLN A 14 4.85 -14.64 -5.80
CA GLN A 14 4.84 -15.14 -4.43
C GLN A 14 3.70 -16.11 -4.22
N GLN A 15 4.04 -17.32 -3.77
CA GLN A 15 3.05 -18.36 -3.45
C GLN A 15 2.48 -18.18 -2.04
N SER A 16 3.23 -17.49 -1.18
CA SER A 16 2.85 -17.20 0.20
C SER A 16 2.28 -15.79 0.35
N PRO A 17 1.37 -15.59 1.33
CA PRO A 17 1.09 -14.30 1.97
C PRO A 17 2.32 -13.38 2.09
N LEU A 18 2.21 -12.14 1.59
CA LEU A 18 3.19 -11.06 1.70
C LEU A 18 2.78 -10.04 2.76
N GLU A 19 3.12 -10.31 4.03
CA GLU A 19 2.58 -9.52 5.14
C GLU A 19 3.04 -8.05 5.17
N GLU A 20 4.29 -7.81 4.80
CA GLU A 20 4.93 -6.50 4.84
C GLU A 20 5.94 -6.37 3.70
N LEU A 21 6.01 -5.18 3.13
CA LEU A 21 6.99 -4.80 2.12
C LEU A 21 7.50 -3.40 2.42
N ASP A 22 8.78 -3.32 2.78
CA ASP A 22 9.48 -2.06 2.97
C ASP A 22 10.10 -1.60 1.64
N LEU A 23 9.55 -0.53 1.06
CA LEU A 23 10.07 0.14 -0.12
C LEU A 23 10.55 1.56 0.21
N ARG A 24 10.96 1.84 1.44
CA ARG A 24 11.47 3.16 1.84
C ARG A 24 12.70 3.57 1.06
N ALA A 25 12.93 4.88 0.99
CA ALA A 25 14.14 5.48 0.44
C ALA A 25 14.43 5.04 -1.01
N ASN A 26 13.36 4.83 -1.78
CA ASN A 26 13.43 4.49 -3.19
C ASN A 26 13.03 5.70 -4.07
N ARG A 27 12.94 5.47 -5.38
CA ARG A 27 12.51 6.48 -6.36
C ARG A 27 11.14 6.15 -6.96
N LEU A 28 10.21 5.64 -6.14
CA LEU A 28 8.85 5.37 -6.60
C LEU A 28 8.13 6.68 -6.91
N THR A 29 7.49 6.69 -8.08
CA THR A 29 6.57 7.74 -8.51
C THR A 29 5.14 7.37 -8.09
N VAL A 30 4.17 8.27 -8.29
CA VAL A 30 2.75 7.94 -8.14
C VAL A 30 2.34 6.75 -9.02
N ARG A 31 2.85 6.68 -10.25
CA ARG A 31 2.58 5.58 -11.18
C ARG A 31 3.19 4.27 -10.70
N GLY A 32 4.43 4.33 -10.21
CA GLY A 32 5.10 3.18 -9.60
C GLY A 32 4.36 2.65 -8.38
N LEU A 33 3.91 3.55 -7.49
CA LEU A 33 3.08 3.20 -6.34
C LEU A 33 1.78 2.52 -6.78
N ALA A 34 1.07 3.08 -7.76
CA ALA A 34 -0.17 2.51 -8.27
C ALA A 34 0.02 1.08 -8.78
N ARG A 35 1.12 0.85 -9.51
CA ARG A 35 1.47 -0.47 -10.03
C ARG A 35 1.75 -1.50 -8.92
N VAL A 36 2.50 -1.11 -7.90
CA VAL A 36 2.80 -1.97 -6.75
C VAL A 36 1.53 -2.28 -5.95
N CYS A 37 0.72 -1.27 -5.65
CA CYS A 37 -0.53 -1.46 -4.92
C CYS A 37 -1.54 -2.32 -5.70
N GLY A 38 -1.62 -2.17 -7.03
CA GLY A 38 -2.43 -3.03 -7.88
C GLY A 38 -1.99 -4.50 -7.79
N ALA A 39 -0.68 -4.76 -7.91
CA ALA A 39 -0.16 -6.12 -7.79
C ALA A 39 -0.44 -6.75 -6.41
N LEU A 40 -0.33 -5.98 -5.32
CA LEU A 40 -0.68 -6.46 -3.97
C LEU A 40 -2.19 -6.72 -3.84
N ALA A 41 -3.02 -5.86 -4.43
CA ALA A 41 -4.47 -6.01 -4.42
C ALA A 41 -4.94 -7.24 -5.22
N GLU A 42 -4.23 -7.61 -6.28
CA GLU A 42 -4.49 -8.83 -7.07
C GLU A 42 -3.93 -10.09 -6.39
N HIS A 43 -2.80 -9.99 -5.69
CA HIS A 43 -2.20 -11.10 -4.94
C HIS A 43 -3.06 -11.53 -3.76
N SER A 44 -3.69 -10.56 -3.09
CA SER A 44 -4.44 -10.74 -1.86
C SER A 44 -5.65 -11.71 -1.87
N PRO A 45 -6.58 -11.67 -2.86
CA PRO A 45 -7.90 -12.30 -2.74
C PRO A 45 -7.90 -13.84 -2.75
N SER A 46 -6.80 -14.46 -3.18
CA SER A 46 -6.64 -15.91 -3.31
C SER A 46 -5.62 -16.52 -2.33
N ARG A 47 -4.75 -15.70 -1.74
CA ARG A 47 -3.61 -16.16 -0.93
C ARG A 47 -3.78 -15.93 0.57
N TYR A 48 -4.57 -14.94 0.98
CA TYR A 48 -4.83 -14.71 2.39
C TYR A 48 -6.04 -15.50 2.87
N PRO A 49 -5.99 -16.09 4.08
CA PRO A 49 -7.13 -16.76 4.67
C PRO A 49 -8.32 -15.81 4.72
N ARG A 50 -9.41 -16.17 4.03
CA ARG A 50 -10.70 -15.49 4.19
C ARG A 50 -11.29 -15.94 5.52
N VAL A 51 -10.99 -15.20 6.58
CA VAL A 51 -11.64 -15.46 7.87
C VAL A 51 -13.05 -14.88 7.76
N ALA A 52 -14.03 -15.78 7.64
CA ALA A 52 -15.44 -15.45 7.70
C ALA A 52 -15.71 -14.71 9.02
N GLU A 53 -16.34 -13.54 8.91
CA GLU A 53 -16.80 -12.70 10.01
C GLU A 53 -15.71 -12.24 10.99
N GLY A 54 -15.17 -11.03 10.77
CA GLY A 54 -14.51 -10.29 11.86
C GLY A 54 -13.06 -9.85 11.64
N GLY A 55 -12.45 -10.18 10.51
CA GLY A 55 -11.25 -9.48 10.05
C GLY A 55 -9.94 -10.15 10.42
N ILE A 56 -9.33 -10.75 9.41
CA ILE A 56 -7.90 -10.60 9.24
C ILE A 56 -7.71 -9.61 8.11
N CYS A 57 -6.99 -8.54 8.46
CA CYS A 57 -6.52 -7.52 7.57
C CYS A 57 -5.62 -8.18 6.52
N SER A 58 -6.00 -8.19 5.23
CA SER A 58 -5.09 -8.67 4.16
C SER A 58 -3.75 -7.94 4.35
N PRO A 59 -2.72 -8.66 4.79
CA PRO A 59 -1.52 -8.06 5.30
C PRO A 59 -0.71 -7.74 4.05
N CYS A 60 -0.73 -6.48 3.64
CA CYS A 60 0.29 -5.92 2.78
C CYS A 60 0.59 -4.54 3.35
N TRP A 61 1.34 -4.52 4.44
CA TRP A 61 1.88 -3.30 5.04
C TRP A 61 2.98 -2.79 4.14
N LEU A 62 2.65 -1.74 3.38
CA LEU A 62 3.53 -1.16 2.38
C LEU A 62 4.12 0.14 2.94
N ASP A 63 5.41 0.09 3.30
CA ASP A 63 6.15 1.28 3.66
C ASP A 63 6.74 1.91 2.40
N VAL A 64 6.30 3.13 2.08
CA VAL A 64 6.76 3.92 0.93
C VAL A 64 7.40 5.23 1.38
N GLY A 65 7.81 5.32 2.64
CA GLY A 65 8.51 6.48 3.20
C GLY A 65 9.71 6.91 2.35
N LEU A 66 10.01 8.21 2.34
CA LEU A 66 11.21 8.75 1.68
C LEU A 66 11.29 8.43 0.16
N ASN A 67 10.14 8.35 -0.52
CA ASN A 67 10.08 8.19 -1.99
C ASN A 67 9.76 9.53 -2.68
N ALA A 68 9.83 9.55 -4.01
CA ALA A 68 9.52 10.73 -4.83
C ALA A 68 8.00 10.90 -5.09
N ILE A 69 7.15 10.60 -4.10
CA ILE A 69 5.69 10.67 -4.25
C ILE A 69 5.20 12.06 -3.86
N ARG A 70 5.15 12.96 -4.85
CA ARG A 70 4.59 14.30 -4.66
C ARG A 70 3.07 14.26 -4.66
N ARG A 71 2.44 15.13 -3.86
CA ARG A 71 0.98 15.28 -3.76
C ARG A 71 0.28 13.96 -3.37
N PRO A 72 0.50 13.48 -2.14
CA PRO A 72 0.03 12.17 -1.69
C PRO A 72 -1.50 11.99 -1.80
N LEU A 73 -2.28 13.05 -1.66
CA LEU A 73 -3.74 13.00 -1.87
C LEU A 73 -4.11 12.64 -3.32
N ASP A 74 -3.36 13.14 -4.30
CA ASP A 74 -3.60 12.81 -5.71
C ASP A 74 -3.14 11.39 -6.03
N ALA A 75 -2.08 10.92 -5.37
CA ALA A 75 -1.70 9.51 -5.44
C ALA A 75 -2.82 8.59 -4.93
N LEU A 76 -3.47 8.94 -3.81
CA LEU A 76 -4.60 8.18 -3.26
C LEU A 76 -5.84 8.25 -4.16
N ARG A 77 -6.15 9.42 -4.73
CA ARG A 77 -7.23 9.56 -5.73
C ARG A 77 -6.95 8.71 -6.96
N HIS A 78 -5.70 8.70 -7.43
CA HIS A 78 -5.29 7.89 -8.57
C HIS A 78 -5.44 6.39 -8.29
N LEU A 79 -4.97 5.91 -7.14
CA LEU A 79 -5.18 4.53 -6.68
C LEU A 79 -6.67 4.16 -6.67
N ARG A 80 -7.52 5.02 -6.10
CA ARG A 80 -8.97 4.83 -6.07
C ARG A 80 -9.58 4.77 -7.47
N SER A 81 -9.13 5.62 -8.39
CA SER A 81 -9.60 5.61 -9.79
C SER A 81 -9.24 4.32 -10.54
N GLN A 82 -8.24 3.57 -10.06
CA GLN A 82 -7.85 2.26 -10.58
C GLN A 82 -8.51 1.10 -9.81
N GLY A 83 -9.47 1.36 -8.92
CA GLY A 83 -10.15 0.33 -8.14
C GLY A 83 -9.32 -0.23 -6.98
N VAL A 84 -8.15 0.33 -6.69
CA VAL A 84 -7.27 -0.14 -5.61
C VAL A 84 -7.65 0.55 -4.31
N ALA A 85 -8.37 -0.17 -3.45
CA ALA A 85 -8.66 0.29 -2.10
C ALA A 85 -7.39 0.27 -1.22
N THR A 86 -7.16 1.32 -0.43
CA THR A 86 -6.02 1.43 0.48
C THR A 86 -6.48 1.95 1.85
N CYS A 87 -5.87 1.45 2.93
CA CYS A 87 -6.01 2.00 4.30
C CYS A 87 -4.72 2.75 4.67
N MET A 88 -4.84 3.78 5.50
CA MET A 88 -3.69 4.34 6.21
C MET A 88 -3.33 3.41 7.36
N GLY A 89 -2.08 2.94 7.41
CA GLY A 89 -1.62 2.01 8.45
C GLY A 89 -1.86 2.54 9.87
N THR A 90 -1.87 3.85 10.08
CA THR A 90 -2.15 4.50 11.38
C THR A 90 -3.57 4.31 11.90
N ARG A 91 -4.53 3.92 11.04
CA ARG A 91 -5.94 3.64 11.42
C ARG A 91 -6.25 2.15 11.50
N CYS A 92 -5.25 1.32 11.21
CA CYS A 92 -5.38 -0.11 11.03
C CYS A 92 -4.41 -0.80 12.03
N SER A 93 -4.71 -2.02 12.45
CA SER A 93 -3.77 -2.89 13.17
C SER A 93 -3.52 -4.14 12.33
N ARG A 94 -2.49 -4.92 12.66
CA ARG A 94 -2.19 -6.18 11.95
C ARG A 94 -3.39 -7.13 11.91
N LEU A 95 -4.26 -7.04 12.92
CA LEU A 95 -5.44 -7.89 13.05
C LEU A 95 -6.73 -7.21 12.58
N ARG A 96 -6.73 -5.91 12.28
CA ARG A 96 -7.97 -5.18 11.98
C ARG A 96 -7.77 -4.06 10.98
N CYS A 97 -8.43 -4.17 9.83
CA CYS A 97 -8.53 -3.07 8.88
C CYS A 97 -9.80 -2.25 9.12
N HIS A 98 -9.69 -0.93 9.17
CA HIS A 98 -10.85 -0.03 9.23
C HIS A 98 -11.69 -0.04 7.94
N ALA A 99 -11.06 -0.25 6.79
CA ALA A 99 -11.68 -0.12 5.48
C ALA A 99 -11.72 -1.43 4.67
N ALA A 100 -11.39 -2.57 5.29
CA ALA A 100 -11.18 -3.86 4.61
C ALA A 100 -10.30 -3.76 3.34
N ALA A 101 -9.32 -2.86 3.35
CA ALA A 101 -8.46 -2.58 2.21
C ALA A 101 -7.40 -3.69 2.03
N PRO A 102 -7.05 -4.06 0.79
CA PRO A 102 -5.99 -5.03 0.52
C PRO A 102 -4.57 -4.48 0.80
N VAL A 103 -4.39 -3.16 0.85
CA VAL A 103 -3.07 -2.54 1.02
C VAL A 103 -3.10 -1.50 2.14
N HIS A 104 -2.10 -1.55 3.03
CA HIS A 104 -1.94 -0.68 4.18
C HIS A 104 -0.73 0.21 3.97
N LEU A 105 -0.95 1.49 3.71
CA LEU A 105 0.14 2.44 3.50
C LEU A 105 0.73 2.85 4.84
N ALA A 106 1.89 2.29 5.15
CA ALA A 106 2.54 2.36 6.44
C ALA A 106 3.91 3.01 6.29
N GLY A 107 3.95 4.31 6.00
CA GLY A 107 5.21 5.00 5.70
C GLY A 107 5.12 6.51 5.67
N GLY A 108 4.09 7.05 6.34
CA GLY A 108 3.85 8.48 6.32
C GLY A 108 3.65 9.02 4.91
N LEU A 109 2.94 8.32 4.01
CA LEU A 109 2.67 8.84 2.66
C LEU A 109 2.08 10.26 2.72
N HIS A 110 1.20 10.51 3.69
CA HIS A 110 0.63 11.82 3.99
C HIS A 110 1.65 12.87 4.47
N LEU A 111 2.81 12.45 4.97
CA LEU A 111 3.93 13.29 5.42
C LEU A 111 4.95 13.59 4.30
N GLN A 112 4.80 12.97 3.13
CA GLN A 112 5.70 13.19 1.97
C GLN A 112 5.30 14.41 1.13
N ASP A 113 4.38 15.24 1.64
CA ASP A 113 4.12 16.56 1.08
C ASP A 113 5.12 17.57 1.65
N PRO A 114 6.04 18.12 0.85
CA PRO A 114 7.04 19.09 1.32
C PRO A 114 6.44 20.40 1.85
N GLY A 115 5.12 20.62 1.72
CA GLY A 115 4.40 21.79 2.25
C GLY A 115 3.33 21.48 3.30
N ALA A 116 3.10 20.22 3.68
CA ALA A 116 2.05 19.91 4.66
C ALA A 116 2.55 20.18 6.09
N PRO A 117 1.76 20.88 6.94
CA PRO A 117 2.08 20.98 8.35
C PRO A 117 2.14 19.56 8.94
N ALA A 118 3.17 19.31 9.76
CA ALA A 118 3.34 18.04 10.47
C ALA A 118 2.02 17.68 11.16
N TRP A 119 1.35 16.65 10.68
CA TRP A 119 0.10 16.17 11.27
C TRP A 119 0.42 15.70 12.69
N ARG A 120 -0.11 16.41 13.69
CA ARG A 120 -0.04 16.02 15.11
C ARG A 120 -1.36 15.34 15.48
N PRO A 121 -1.30 14.19 16.19
CA PRO A 121 -2.48 13.40 16.54
C PRO A 121 -3.45 14.16 17.46
#